data_AF-A0A1Y3KUS0-F1
#
_entry.id   AF-A0A1Y3KUS0-F1
#
_cell.length_a   1.000
_cell.length_b   1.000
_cell.length_c   1.000
_cell.angle_alpha   90.00
_cell.angle_beta   90.00
_cell.angle_gamma   90.00
#
_symmetry.space_group_name_H-M   'P 1'
#
loop_
_entity.id
_entity.type
_entity.pdbx_description
1 polymer ?
#
loop_
_entity_poly.entity_id
_entity_poly.type
_entity_poly.pdbx_seq_one_letter_code
_entity_poly.pdbx_strand_id
1 'polypeptide(L)'
;MKHLHHYCFVTTPAKKLAMLIATSLLTGTGTAYAAAPTDITHAELAPILTLYRSVENSTEITCPFELPTMGSVQPIKLQPKETCPRKEDEDKDEDKPFKPHSIRIHNMPIKSKVLLVDSKDCTKEGHAWVELDTSRANASLEKMGIDKIWSYAGSPEKPGYVYNKGEDNQTPSFGFRVIGKGTAIQQGELACIVVTLPKRGI
;
A
#
# COMPACT_ATOMS: atom_id res chain seq x y z
N MET A 1 -61.04 20.78 10.72
CA MET A 1 -60.30 19.89 11.65
C MET A 1 -59.59 18.82 10.84
N LYS A 2 -58.39 18.43 11.30
CA LYS A 2 -57.48 17.36 10.83
C LYS A 2 -56.31 17.80 9.94
N HIS A 3 -55.23 18.20 10.65
CA HIS A 3 -53.84 18.05 10.21
C HIS A 3 -53.52 16.57 10.00
N LEU A 4 -52.78 16.22 8.94
CA LEU A 4 -51.87 15.08 8.97
C LEU A 4 -50.57 15.44 8.22
N HIS A 5 -49.48 15.42 8.98
CA HIS A 5 -48.12 15.65 8.53
C HIS A 5 -47.65 14.56 7.55
N HIS A 6 -47.01 14.97 6.45
CA HIS A 6 -46.12 14.12 5.68
C HIS A 6 -44.82 13.94 6.47
N TYR A 7 -44.61 12.75 7.02
CA TYR A 7 -43.30 12.32 7.51
C TYR A 7 -42.57 11.56 6.39
N CYS A 8 -41.54 12.20 5.82
CA CYS A 8 -40.51 11.51 5.06
C CYS A 8 -39.67 10.65 6.02
N PHE A 9 -39.70 9.33 5.85
CA PHE A 9 -38.70 8.45 6.45
C PHE A 9 -37.51 8.31 5.50
N VAL A 10 -36.39 8.89 5.93
CA VAL A 10 -35.04 8.68 5.39
C VAL A 10 -34.64 7.24 5.73
N THR A 11 -34.51 6.38 4.72
CA THR A 11 -33.94 5.05 4.87
C THR A 11 -32.41 5.14 4.74
N THR A 12 -31.72 5.11 5.87
CA THR A 12 -30.27 4.84 5.95
C THR A 12 -29.96 3.44 5.38
N PRO A 13 -28.98 3.28 4.48
CA PRO A 13 -28.54 1.96 4.03
C PRO A 13 -27.48 1.43 5.00
N ALA A 14 -27.90 1.02 6.19
CA ALA A 14 -27.08 0.19 7.06
C ALA A 14 -27.87 -1.07 7.38
N LYS A 15 -27.27 -2.23 7.12
CA LYS A 15 -27.78 -3.60 7.35
C LYS A 15 -28.54 -4.23 6.18
N LYS A 16 -27.80 -4.57 5.12
CA LYS A 16 -28.06 -5.77 4.31
C LYS A 16 -26.76 -6.53 4.12
N LEU A 17 -26.45 -7.45 5.04
CA LEU A 17 -25.84 -8.75 4.77
C LEU A 17 -25.76 -9.52 6.10
N ALA A 18 -26.86 -10.16 6.49
CA ALA A 18 -26.88 -11.13 7.58
C ALA A 18 -28.01 -12.11 7.31
N MET A 19 -27.82 -12.97 6.30
CA MET A 19 -28.61 -14.19 6.13
C MET A 19 -27.94 -15.04 5.06
N LEU A 20 -27.08 -15.98 5.48
CA LEU A 20 -26.80 -17.22 4.76
C LEU A 20 -25.82 -18.10 5.55
N ILE A 21 -26.20 -18.53 6.76
CA ILE A 21 -25.67 -19.79 7.32
C ILE A 21 -26.78 -20.43 8.17
N ALA A 22 -27.57 -21.29 7.54
CA ALA A 22 -28.36 -22.29 8.22
C ALA A 22 -28.24 -23.57 7.38
N THR A 23 -28.16 -24.72 8.05
CA THR A 23 -27.86 -26.08 7.56
C THR A 23 -26.36 -26.34 7.39
N SER A 24 -25.68 -27.24 8.10
CA SER A 24 -26.11 -28.55 8.63
C SER A 24 -25.17 -28.97 9.77
N LEU A 25 -25.71 -29.19 10.97
CA LEU A 25 -25.09 -30.05 11.97
C LEU A 25 -25.63 -31.45 11.72
N LEU A 26 -24.76 -32.43 11.44
CA LEU A 26 -24.87 -33.82 11.89
C LEU A 26 -23.65 -34.64 11.39
N THR A 27 -22.87 -35.08 12.38
CA THR A 27 -22.04 -36.30 12.44
C THR A 27 -20.88 -36.50 11.46
N GLY A 28 -19.65 -36.38 11.99
CA GLY A 28 -18.43 -36.91 11.36
C GLY A 28 -17.18 -36.36 12.03
N THR A 29 -16.40 -37.22 12.68
CA THR A 29 -15.14 -36.89 13.36
C THR A 29 -14.15 -36.20 12.43
N GLY A 30 -13.89 -34.93 12.68
CA GLY A 30 -12.81 -34.16 12.06
C GLY A 30 -12.64 -32.90 12.89
N THR A 31 -11.46 -32.69 13.44
CA THR A 31 -11.11 -31.50 14.23
C THR A 31 -11.26 -30.24 13.37
N ALA A 32 -12.45 -29.64 13.43
CA ALA A 32 -12.67 -28.30 12.93
C ALA A 32 -11.94 -27.34 13.87
N TYR A 33 -10.83 -26.78 13.40
CA TYR A 33 -10.31 -25.55 13.94
C TYR A 33 -11.43 -24.52 13.86
N ALA A 34 -12.04 -24.23 15.01
CA ALA A 34 -12.93 -23.11 15.16
C ALA A 34 -12.11 -21.86 14.80
N ALA A 35 -12.35 -21.31 13.62
CA ALA A 35 -12.02 -19.93 13.34
C ALA A 35 -12.85 -19.10 14.33
N ALA A 36 -12.24 -18.76 15.46
CA ALA A 36 -12.77 -17.74 16.34
C ALA A 36 -13.00 -16.50 15.46
N PRO A 37 -14.17 -15.87 15.50
CA PRO A 37 -14.36 -14.58 14.87
C PRO A 37 -13.44 -13.63 15.64
N THR A 38 -12.24 -13.39 15.11
CA THR A 38 -11.43 -12.30 15.58
C THR A 38 -12.24 -11.05 15.31
N ASP A 39 -12.74 -10.48 16.39
CA ASP A 39 -13.16 -9.10 16.49
C ASP A 39 -12.08 -8.25 15.80
N ILE A 40 -12.30 -7.90 14.53
CA ILE A 40 -11.56 -6.83 13.87
C ILE A 40 -12.12 -5.53 14.46
N THR A 41 -11.88 -5.33 15.75
CA THR A 41 -11.59 -4.00 16.26
C THR A 41 -10.47 -3.45 15.37
N HIS A 42 -10.37 -2.13 15.22
CA HIS A 42 -9.29 -1.48 14.47
C HIS A 42 -7.92 -1.70 15.15
N ALA A 43 -7.51 -2.96 15.34
CA ALA A 43 -6.16 -3.38 15.53
C ALA A 43 -5.39 -2.75 14.39
N GLU A 44 -4.49 -1.84 14.75
CA GLU A 44 -3.63 -1.11 13.84
C GLU A 44 -2.88 -2.13 12.99
N LEU A 45 -3.42 -2.44 11.81
CA LEU A 45 -2.73 -3.31 10.86
C LEU A 45 -1.40 -2.64 10.57
N ALA A 46 -0.30 -3.35 10.84
CA ALA A 46 1.03 -2.83 10.59
C ALA A 46 1.11 -2.36 9.12
N PRO A 47 1.73 -1.20 8.86
CA PRO A 47 1.89 -0.73 7.49
C PRO A 47 2.82 -1.68 6.73
N ILE A 48 2.47 -2.01 5.50
CA ILE A 48 3.26 -2.93 4.67
C ILE A 48 3.56 -2.24 3.34
N LEU A 49 4.83 -2.27 2.94
CA LEU A 49 5.27 -1.85 1.61
C LEU A 49 5.75 -3.08 0.85
N THR A 50 5.19 -3.33 -0.32
CA THR A 50 5.58 -4.48 -1.15
C THR A 50 6.08 -4.00 -2.49
N LEU A 51 7.26 -4.48 -2.88
CA LEU A 51 7.81 -4.30 -4.22
C LEU A 51 7.59 -5.55 -5.06
N TYR A 52 7.40 -5.34 -6.35
CA TYR A 52 7.16 -6.42 -7.30
C TYR A 52 8.13 -6.28 -8.47
N ARG A 53 8.73 -7.41 -8.85
CA ARG A 53 9.52 -7.56 -10.08
C ARG A 53 8.75 -8.50 -11.00
N SER A 54 8.45 -8.02 -12.20
CA SER A 54 7.92 -8.87 -13.27
C SER A 54 9.08 -9.63 -13.93
N VAL A 55 8.92 -10.93 -14.13
CA VAL A 55 9.88 -11.76 -14.88
C VAL A 55 9.26 -12.24 -16.20
N GLU A 56 10.10 -12.74 -17.11
CA GLU A 56 9.63 -13.37 -18.35
C GLU A 56 8.64 -14.49 -18.01
N ASN A 57 7.47 -14.51 -18.67
CA ASN A 57 6.29 -15.35 -18.40
C ASN A 57 5.24 -14.83 -17.41
N SER A 58 5.24 -13.53 -17.09
CA SER A 58 4.21 -12.89 -16.25
C SER A 58 4.15 -13.40 -14.80
N THR A 59 5.14 -14.18 -14.37
CA THR A 59 5.36 -14.47 -12.95
C THR A 59 5.90 -13.22 -12.27
N GLU A 60 5.51 -13.04 -11.00
CA GLU A 60 5.93 -11.89 -10.21
C GLU A 60 6.65 -12.33 -8.95
N ILE A 61 7.82 -11.74 -8.72
CA ILE A 61 8.56 -11.90 -7.49
C ILE A 61 8.20 -10.74 -6.58
N THR A 62 7.80 -11.05 -5.35
CA THR A 62 7.42 -10.04 -4.35
C THR A 62 8.53 -9.85 -3.31
N CYS A 63 8.65 -8.64 -2.81
CA CYS A 63 9.54 -8.27 -1.73
C CYS A 63 8.78 -7.39 -0.73
N PRO A 64 8.19 -7.99 0.32
CA PRO A 64 7.45 -7.25 1.34
C PRO A 64 8.38 -6.67 2.41
N PHE A 65 8.00 -5.51 2.92
CA PHE A 65 8.62 -4.81 4.03
C PHE A 65 7.54 -4.48 5.06
N GLU A 66 7.64 -5.10 6.23
CA GLU A 66 6.84 -4.71 7.38
C GLU A 66 7.41 -3.42 7.99
N LEU A 67 6.56 -2.42 8.10
CA LEU A 67 6.91 -1.15 8.73
C LEU A 67 6.36 -1.14 10.16
N PRO A 68 7.02 -0.46 11.10
CA PRO A 68 6.49 -0.32 12.45
C PRO A 68 5.20 0.49 12.43
N THR A 69 4.26 0.13 13.30
CA THR A 69 2.92 0.76 13.39
C THR A 69 2.98 2.23 13.83
N MET A 70 3.98 2.60 14.64
CA MET A 70 4.18 3.98 15.10
C MET A 70 5.68 4.34 15.04
N GLY A 71 5.96 5.62 14.77
CA GLY A 71 7.27 6.05 14.27
C GLY A 71 8.47 5.82 15.19
N SER A 72 9.58 5.43 14.57
CA SER A 72 10.94 5.62 15.07
C SER A 72 11.33 7.11 15.02
N VAL A 73 12.30 7.52 15.84
CA VAL A 73 12.85 8.90 15.80
C VAL A 73 13.48 9.21 14.43
N GLN A 74 13.95 8.20 13.73
CA GLN A 74 14.62 8.33 12.43
C GLN A 74 13.79 7.74 11.28
N PRO A 75 13.92 8.28 10.06
CA PRO A 75 13.38 7.67 8.85
C PRO A 75 13.93 6.26 8.63
N ILE A 76 13.07 5.37 8.13
CA ILE A 76 13.41 4.01 7.75
C ILE A 76 13.89 4.03 6.31
N LYS A 77 15.10 3.52 6.05
CA LYS A 77 15.65 3.38 4.71
C LYS A 77 15.53 1.93 4.27
N LEU A 78 14.92 1.70 3.10
CA LEU A 78 14.81 0.38 2.48
C LEU A 78 15.58 0.43 1.16
N GLN A 79 16.52 -0.50 0.98
CA GLN A 79 17.32 -0.61 -0.24
C GLN A 79 17.02 -1.96 -0.90
N PRO A 80 16.16 -2.00 -1.93
CA PRO A 80 15.67 -3.26 -2.50
C PRO A 80 16.78 -4.21 -2.94
N LYS A 81 17.93 -3.68 -3.39
CA LYS A 81 19.09 -4.49 -3.81
C LYS A 81 19.73 -5.29 -2.67
N GLU A 82 19.56 -4.84 -1.43
CA GLU A 82 20.17 -5.44 -0.23
C GLU A 82 19.20 -6.37 0.51
N THR A 83 17.91 -6.03 0.49
CA THR A 83 16.90 -6.70 1.34
C THR A 83 15.98 -7.65 0.59
N CYS A 84 15.84 -7.50 -0.73
CA CYS A 84 14.94 -8.34 -1.52
C CYS A 84 15.64 -9.61 -2.03
N PRO A 85 14.90 -10.73 -2.19
CA PRO A 85 15.46 -11.97 -2.70
C PRO A 85 16.08 -11.76 -4.09
N ARG A 86 17.29 -12.31 -4.26
CA ARG A 86 17.91 -12.48 -5.58
C ARG A 86 17.27 -13.68 -6.26
N LYS A 87 17.21 -13.68 -7.60
CA LYS A 87 16.59 -14.80 -8.33
C LYS A 87 17.52 -16.02 -8.22
N GLU A 88 16.99 -17.17 -7.78
CA GLU A 88 17.71 -18.46 -7.76
C GLU A 88 17.65 -19.16 -9.14
N ASP A 89 16.62 -18.89 -9.96
CA ASP A 89 16.31 -19.69 -11.15
C ASP A 89 16.58 -19.00 -12.50
N GLU A 90 17.67 -18.24 -12.63
CA GLU A 90 18.23 -17.90 -13.94
C GLU A 90 19.73 -18.18 -13.92
N ASP A 91 20.07 -19.36 -14.44
CA ASP A 91 21.42 -19.81 -14.72
C ASP A 91 22.31 -18.67 -15.26
N LYS A 92 23.42 -18.42 -14.54
CA LYS A 92 24.64 -17.65 -14.85
C LYS A 92 24.87 -16.31 -14.15
N ASP A 93 23.91 -15.71 -13.44
CA ASP A 93 24.17 -14.44 -12.74
C ASP A 93 23.53 -14.41 -11.33
N GLU A 94 24.16 -15.09 -10.36
CA GLU A 94 23.84 -14.97 -8.92
C GLU A 94 23.97 -13.51 -8.40
N ASP A 95 24.50 -12.61 -9.22
CA ASP A 95 24.76 -11.19 -8.91
C ASP A 95 23.68 -10.21 -9.41
N LYS A 96 22.57 -10.66 -10.02
CA LYS A 96 21.55 -9.71 -10.52
C LYS A 96 20.71 -9.14 -9.36
N PRO A 97 20.77 -7.81 -9.11
CA PRO A 97 20.00 -7.19 -8.02
C PRO A 97 18.49 -7.24 -8.31
N PHE A 98 17.68 -7.26 -7.24
CA PHE A 98 16.23 -7.11 -7.38
C PHE A 98 15.90 -5.75 -8.01
N LYS A 99 15.22 -5.79 -9.16
CA LYS A 99 14.79 -4.61 -9.94
C LYS A 99 13.27 -4.47 -9.84
N PRO A 100 12.74 -3.59 -8.98
CA PRO A 100 11.30 -3.43 -8.82
C PRO A 100 10.69 -2.66 -9.99
N HIS A 101 9.56 -3.14 -10.50
CA HIS A 101 8.77 -2.45 -11.55
C HIS A 101 7.55 -1.75 -10.96
N SER A 102 6.93 -2.35 -9.94
CA SER A 102 5.74 -1.80 -9.29
C SER A 102 5.83 -1.88 -7.77
N ILE A 103 5.01 -1.08 -7.11
CA ILE A 103 4.93 -0.95 -5.65
C ILE A 103 3.48 -1.01 -5.20
N ARG A 104 3.26 -1.56 -4.01
CA ARG A 104 2.02 -1.48 -3.25
C ARG A 104 2.32 -1.04 -1.82
N ILE A 105 1.47 -0.22 -1.22
CA ILE A 105 1.60 0.19 0.19
C ILE A 105 0.23 0.08 0.84
N HIS A 106 0.13 -0.60 1.98
CA HIS A 106 -1.11 -0.77 2.72
C HIS A 106 -1.00 -0.23 4.14
N ASN A 107 -2.17 0.17 4.68
CA ASN A 107 -2.36 0.56 6.08
C ASN A 107 -1.43 1.67 6.55
N MET A 108 -1.08 2.59 5.64
CA MET A 108 -0.12 3.64 5.96
C MET A 108 -0.75 4.69 6.91
N PRO A 109 -0.11 5.06 8.03
CA PRO A 109 -0.64 6.03 8.97
C PRO A 109 -0.76 7.41 8.33
N ILE A 110 -1.67 8.25 8.81
CA ILE A 110 -1.81 9.64 8.33
C ILE A 110 -0.53 10.45 8.62
N LYS A 111 -0.20 11.41 7.75
CA LYS A 111 1.02 12.24 7.84
C LYS A 111 2.34 11.47 7.69
N SER A 112 2.29 10.25 7.19
CA SER A 112 3.50 9.53 6.78
C SER A 112 4.03 10.12 5.48
N LYS A 113 5.34 10.00 5.27
CA LYS A 113 6.01 10.36 4.02
C LYS A 113 6.75 9.17 3.44
N VAL A 114 6.74 9.04 2.12
CA VAL A 114 7.47 8.02 1.38
C VAL A 114 8.22 8.71 0.24
N LEU A 115 9.55 8.66 0.28
CA LEU A 115 10.41 9.09 -0.81
C LEU A 115 10.88 7.86 -1.58
N LEU A 116 10.62 7.85 -2.89
CA LEU A 116 11.18 6.88 -3.83
C LEU A 116 12.30 7.58 -4.60
N VAL A 117 13.47 6.95 -4.71
CA VAL A 117 14.63 7.56 -5.38
C VAL A 117 15.56 6.52 -6.02
N ASP A 118 16.15 6.86 -7.16
CA ASP A 118 17.12 6.02 -7.89
C ASP A 118 18.58 6.15 -7.37
N SER A 119 18.75 6.69 -6.17
CA SER A 119 20.04 6.86 -5.50
C SER A 119 20.28 5.77 -4.45
N LYS A 120 21.48 5.19 -4.46
CA LYS A 120 21.91 4.26 -3.39
C LYS A 120 22.04 4.95 -2.04
N ASP A 121 22.41 6.22 -2.01
CA ASP A 121 22.59 7.01 -0.79
C ASP A 121 21.28 7.63 -0.29
N CYS A 122 20.17 7.35 -0.99
CA CYS A 122 18.84 7.89 -0.71
C CYS A 122 18.75 9.42 -0.82
N THR A 123 19.54 10.04 -1.71
CA THR A 123 19.58 11.50 -1.94
C THR A 123 18.84 11.90 -3.20
N LYS A 124 18.24 13.10 -3.20
CA LYS A 124 17.49 13.64 -4.34
C LYS A 124 18.35 14.34 -5.39
N GLU A 125 19.50 14.86 -4.98
CA GLU A 125 20.34 15.71 -5.82
C GLU A 125 20.95 14.91 -6.98
N GLY A 126 20.70 15.34 -8.22
CA GLY A 126 21.17 14.63 -9.41
C GLY A 126 20.44 13.33 -9.74
N HIS A 127 19.32 13.03 -9.06
CA HIS A 127 18.64 11.74 -9.10
C HIS A 127 17.16 11.84 -9.51
N ALA A 128 16.59 10.74 -10.01
CA ALA A 128 15.15 10.63 -10.25
C ALA A 128 14.43 10.29 -8.95
N TRP A 129 13.34 10.99 -8.65
CA TRP A 129 12.62 10.82 -7.39
C TRP A 129 11.16 11.24 -7.46
N VAL A 130 10.37 10.67 -6.56
CA VAL A 130 9.01 11.11 -6.25
C VAL A 130 8.76 11.01 -4.75
N GLU A 131 8.13 12.02 -4.16
CA GLU A 131 7.79 12.05 -2.75
C GLU A 131 6.28 12.05 -2.58
N LEU A 132 5.81 11.15 -1.74
CA LEU A 132 4.41 11.00 -1.39
C LEU A 132 4.20 11.31 0.08
N ASP A 133 3.00 11.80 0.40
CA ASP A 133 2.49 11.82 1.77
C ASP A 133 1.13 11.14 1.87
N THR A 134 0.70 10.91 3.11
CA THR A 134 -0.63 10.36 3.40
C THR A 134 -1.55 11.42 4.00
N SER A 135 -2.73 11.58 3.38
CA SER A 135 -3.72 12.59 3.77
C SER A 135 -4.81 12.05 4.72
N ARG A 136 -4.84 10.74 4.96
CA ARG A 136 -5.81 10.07 5.84
C ARG A 136 -5.19 8.83 6.50
N ALA A 137 -5.83 8.35 7.56
CA ALA A 137 -5.43 7.10 8.20
C ALA A 137 -5.69 5.90 7.27
N ASN A 138 -4.90 4.84 7.46
CA ASN A 138 -4.94 3.60 6.70
C ASN A 138 -4.86 3.82 5.18
N ALA A 139 -4.06 4.79 4.73
CA ALA A 139 -3.91 5.07 3.31
C ALA A 139 -3.35 3.83 2.58
N SER A 140 -3.89 3.57 1.38
CA SER A 140 -3.51 2.44 0.54
C SER A 140 -3.13 2.92 -0.85
N LEU A 141 -1.94 2.52 -1.30
CA LEU A 141 -1.47 2.63 -2.67
C LEU A 141 -1.55 1.23 -3.27
N GLU A 142 -2.59 0.98 -4.05
CA GLU A 142 -2.77 -0.28 -4.77
C GLU A 142 -1.72 -0.41 -5.87
N LYS A 143 -1.37 -1.66 -6.19
CA LYS A 143 -0.23 -1.99 -7.06
C LYS A 143 -0.23 -1.15 -8.33
N MET A 144 0.87 -0.45 -8.56
CA MET A 144 1.12 0.33 -9.77
C MET A 144 2.60 0.41 -10.12
N GLY A 145 2.89 0.57 -11.41
CA GLY A 145 4.23 0.90 -11.90
C GLY A 145 4.82 2.12 -11.19
N ILE A 146 6.08 1.99 -10.74
CA ILE A 146 6.81 3.06 -10.02
C ILE A 146 6.94 4.31 -10.91
N ASP A 147 7.19 4.10 -12.20
CA ASP A 147 7.26 5.14 -13.23
C ASP A 147 5.95 5.95 -13.35
N LYS A 148 4.80 5.31 -13.10
CA LYS A 148 3.48 5.93 -13.24
C LYS A 148 3.14 6.86 -12.08
N ILE A 149 3.74 6.68 -10.90
CA ILE A 149 3.45 7.51 -9.70
C ILE A 149 3.73 8.98 -9.99
N TRP A 150 4.82 9.25 -10.72
CA TRP A 150 5.26 10.59 -11.09
C TRP A 150 4.19 11.41 -11.84
N SER A 151 3.30 10.73 -12.58
CA SER A 151 2.22 11.36 -13.36
C SER A 151 1.10 11.94 -12.49
N TYR A 152 0.99 11.52 -11.23
CA TYR A 152 0.00 12.01 -10.28
C TYR A 152 0.44 13.28 -9.54
N ALA A 153 1.58 13.89 -9.90
CA ALA A 153 2.02 15.13 -9.27
C ALA A 153 1.10 16.30 -9.60
N GLY A 154 0.67 17.00 -8.55
CA GLY A 154 -0.06 18.27 -8.65
C GLY A 154 0.87 19.48 -8.55
N SER A 155 0.28 20.63 -8.24
CA SER A 155 1.03 21.84 -7.91
C SER A 155 1.29 21.92 -6.40
N PRO A 156 2.22 22.78 -5.94
CA PRO A 156 2.45 22.99 -4.51
C PRO A 156 1.18 23.39 -3.73
N GLU A 157 0.27 24.13 -4.36
CA GLU A 157 -1.00 24.60 -3.78
C GLU A 157 -2.09 23.52 -3.81
N LYS A 158 -1.98 22.56 -4.74
CA LYS A 158 -2.93 21.47 -4.94
C LYS A 158 -2.17 20.17 -5.21
N PRO A 159 -1.75 19.45 -4.16
CA PRO A 159 -1.04 18.19 -4.32
C PRO A 159 -1.93 17.19 -5.08
N GLY A 160 -1.31 16.40 -5.93
CA GLY A 160 -2.04 15.47 -6.79
C GLY A 160 -2.27 14.15 -6.06
N TYR A 161 -3.53 13.75 -5.99
CA TYR A 161 -3.94 12.51 -5.31
C TYR A 161 -3.67 11.32 -6.22
N VAL A 162 -3.20 10.20 -5.65
CA VAL A 162 -3.06 8.95 -6.39
C VAL A 162 -4.36 8.16 -6.32
N TYR A 163 -4.99 7.94 -7.48
CA TYR A 163 -6.33 7.33 -7.60
C TYR A 163 -6.37 6.14 -8.58
N ASN A 164 -5.24 5.47 -8.82
CA ASN A 164 -5.22 4.30 -9.70
C ASN A 164 -6.14 3.18 -9.17
N LYS A 165 -6.58 2.32 -10.08
CA LYS A 165 -7.04 0.98 -9.73
C LYS A 165 -5.82 0.06 -9.71
N GLY A 166 -5.73 -0.83 -8.73
CA GLY A 166 -4.66 -1.82 -8.63
C GLY A 166 -4.60 -2.69 -9.88
N GLU A 167 -3.40 -2.90 -10.40
CA GLU A 167 -3.17 -3.62 -11.66
C GLU A 167 -3.70 -5.06 -11.63
N ASP A 168 -3.80 -5.68 -10.46
CA ASP A 168 -4.20 -7.06 -10.24
C ASP A 168 -5.62 -7.23 -9.65
N ASN A 169 -6.09 -6.28 -8.84
CA ASN A 169 -7.32 -6.45 -8.05
C ASN A 169 -8.43 -5.44 -8.35
N GLN A 170 -8.17 -4.43 -9.19
CA GLN A 170 -9.10 -3.33 -9.50
C GLN A 170 -9.55 -2.48 -8.28
N THR A 171 -8.99 -2.71 -7.09
CA THR A 171 -9.22 -1.91 -5.89
C THR A 171 -8.67 -0.51 -6.12
N PRO A 172 -9.38 0.56 -5.72
CA PRO A 172 -8.86 1.91 -5.85
C PRO A 172 -7.83 2.23 -4.76
N SER A 173 -6.73 2.88 -5.14
CA SER A 173 -5.85 3.59 -4.22
C SER A 173 -6.59 4.74 -3.54
N PHE A 174 -6.21 5.03 -2.30
CA PHE A 174 -6.77 6.14 -1.55
C PHE A 174 -5.80 6.69 -0.51
N GLY A 175 -5.86 8.01 -0.31
CA GLY A 175 -5.16 8.66 0.78
C GLY A 175 -3.69 8.96 0.56
N PHE A 176 -3.11 8.59 -0.58
CA PHE A 176 -1.78 9.02 -1.00
C PHE A 176 -1.84 10.26 -1.89
N ARG A 177 -0.90 11.18 -1.69
CA ARG A 177 -0.70 12.35 -2.54
C ARG A 177 0.76 12.47 -2.93
N VAL A 178 1.02 12.89 -4.15
CA VAL A 178 2.37 13.28 -4.59
C VAL A 178 2.60 14.73 -4.20
N ILE A 179 3.58 14.96 -3.33
CA ILE A 179 3.93 16.27 -2.75
C ILE A 179 5.19 16.88 -3.37
N GLY A 180 5.95 16.11 -4.15
CA GLY A 180 7.10 16.59 -4.87
C GLY A 180 7.64 15.54 -5.84
N LYS A 181 8.38 15.99 -6.84
CA LYS A 181 9.03 15.10 -7.82
C LYS A 181 10.27 15.73 -8.45
N GLY A 182 11.19 14.89 -8.89
CA GLY A 182 12.30 15.23 -9.78
C GLY A 182 12.01 14.74 -11.20
N THR A 183 13.00 14.14 -11.85
CA THR A 183 12.79 13.32 -13.05
C THR A 183 12.06 12.02 -12.71
N ALA A 184 11.40 11.40 -13.69
CA ALA A 184 10.69 10.15 -13.49
C ALA A 184 11.68 9.00 -13.27
N ILE A 185 11.41 8.16 -12.27
CA ILE A 185 12.20 6.95 -12.00
C ILE A 185 11.87 5.94 -13.10
N GLN A 186 12.91 5.46 -13.79
CA GLN A 186 12.75 4.42 -14.79
C GLN A 186 12.40 3.08 -14.13
N GLN A 187 11.65 2.22 -14.82
CA GLN A 187 11.31 0.90 -14.30
C GLN A 187 12.57 0.09 -14.00
N GLY A 188 12.62 -0.53 -12.83
CA GLY A 188 13.76 -1.33 -12.38
C GLY A 188 14.92 -0.52 -11.77
N GLU A 189 14.88 0.81 -11.84
CA GLU A 189 15.97 1.69 -11.37
C GLU A 189 15.76 2.26 -9.96
N LEU A 190 14.61 1.99 -9.32
CA LEU A 190 14.40 2.36 -7.91
C LEU A 190 15.48 1.71 -7.02
N ALA A 191 16.26 2.53 -6.33
CA ALA A 191 17.40 2.09 -5.53
C ALA A 191 17.19 2.25 -4.03
N CYS A 192 16.43 3.26 -3.60
CA CYS A 192 16.13 3.50 -2.19
C CYS A 192 14.70 4.00 -1.99
N ILE A 193 14.13 3.59 -0.86
CA ILE A 193 12.85 4.06 -0.32
C ILE A 193 13.12 4.62 1.07
N VAL A 194 12.73 5.87 1.32
CA VAL A 194 12.80 6.47 2.66
C VAL A 194 11.39 6.66 3.17
N VAL A 195 11.07 5.97 4.26
CA VAL A 195 9.78 6.04 4.94
C VAL A 195 9.92 6.84 6.22
N THR A 196 9.12 7.89 6.37
CA THR A 196 9.01 8.66 7.61
C THR A 196 7.61 8.49 8.16
N LEU A 197 7.50 7.89 9.34
CA LEU A 197 6.23 7.69 10.04
C LEU A 197 5.96 8.84 11.01
N PRO A 198 4.68 9.16 11.29
CA PRO A 198 4.36 10.14 12.33
C PRO A 198 4.90 9.68 13.69
N LYS A 199 5.41 10.64 14.48
CA LYS A 199 5.81 10.37 15.87
C LYS A 199 4.60 9.96 16.70
N ARG A 200 4.82 9.13 17.72
CA ARG A 200 3.84 8.93 18.79
C ARG A 200 3.55 10.30 19.41
N GLY A 201 2.27 10.70 19.44
CA GLY A 201 1.85 11.82 20.29
C GLY A 201 2.17 11.46 21.74
N ILE A 202 2.87 12.36 22.43
CA ILE A 202 3.00 12.32 23.90
C ILE A 202 1.77 13.03 24.46
#